data_AF-A0A0Q0UX70-F1
#
_entry.id   AF-A0A0Q0UX70-F1
#
_cell.length_a   1.000
_cell.length_b   1.000
_cell.length_c   1.000
_cell.angle_alpha   90.00
_cell.angle_beta   90.00
_cell.angle_gamma   90.00
#
_symmetry.space_group_name_H-M   'P 1'
#
loop_
_entity.id
_entity.type
_entity.pdbx_description
1 polymer ?
#
loop_
_entity_poly.entity_id
_entity_poly.type
_entity_poly.pdbx_seq_one_letter_code
_entity_poly.pdbx_strand_id
1 'polypeptide(L)'
;MYKSFYSLSREPFAKETAPSEAYQGAAFQEALRALEYVKRTRGIGLLTGEPGAGKTFALRAWKESLSPSLYHVVYFPLSTGGVMDFYRGL
;
A
#
# COMPACT_ATOMS: atom_id res chain seq x y z
N MET A 1 22.55 16.67 7.02
CA MET A 1 23.50 17.04 5.94
C MET A 1 22.91 16.82 4.54
N TYR A 2 22.31 15.65 4.21
CA TYR A 2 21.71 15.43 2.88
C TYR A 2 20.44 16.27 2.60
N LYS A 3 19.55 16.47 3.58
CA LYS A 3 18.29 17.22 3.38
C LYS A 3 18.55 18.66 2.89
N SER A 4 19.46 19.39 3.56
CA SER A 4 19.85 20.75 3.15
C SER A 4 20.58 20.80 1.82
N PHE A 5 21.40 19.77 1.49
CA PHE A 5 22.11 19.69 0.22
C PHE A 5 21.14 19.54 -0.98
N TYR A 6 20.09 18.74 -0.82
CA TYR A 6 19.06 18.52 -1.83
C TYR A 6 17.83 19.43 -1.68
N SER A 7 17.88 20.45 -0.80
CA SER A 7 16.76 21.35 -0.51
C SER A 7 15.45 20.63 -0.14
N LEU A 8 15.55 19.48 0.53
CA LEU A 8 14.40 18.69 0.95
C LEU A 8 13.83 19.24 2.25
N SER A 9 12.53 19.55 2.24
CA SER A 9 11.79 20.00 3.43
C SER A 9 11.68 18.91 4.51
N ARG A 10 11.70 17.64 4.11
CA ARG A 10 11.64 16.47 4.99
C ARG A 10 12.28 15.24 4.36
N GLU A 11 12.30 14.15 5.11
CA GLU A 11 12.77 12.87 4.59
C GLU A 11 11.82 12.32 3.51
N PRO A 12 12.32 12.05 2.29
CA PRO A 12 11.50 11.44 1.25
C PRO A 12 11.25 9.96 1.55
N PHE A 13 10.10 9.44 1.12
CA PHE A 13 9.71 8.04 1.26
C PHE A 13 9.70 7.51 2.71
N ALA A 14 9.48 8.40 3.68
CA ALA A 14 9.26 8.01 5.07
C ALA A 14 8.02 7.11 5.20
N LYS A 15 7.95 6.30 6.26
CA LYS A 15 6.79 5.40 6.47
C LYS A 15 5.49 6.19 6.65
N GLU A 16 5.60 7.42 7.13
CA GLU A 16 4.53 8.36 7.43
C GLU A 16 4.09 9.16 6.18
N THR A 17 4.74 8.98 5.03
CA THR A 17 4.33 9.63 3.78
C THR A 17 2.86 9.35 3.50
N ALA A 18 2.08 10.41 3.28
CA ALA A 18 0.69 10.31 2.92
C ALA A 18 0.56 9.73 1.51
N PRO A 19 -0.43 8.86 1.24
CA PRO A 19 -0.58 8.30 -0.10
C PRO A 19 -0.95 9.34 -1.16
N SER A 20 -1.55 10.48 -0.78
CA SER A 20 -1.74 11.65 -1.65
C SER A 20 -0.43 12.27 -2.16
N GLU A 21 0.68 12.05 -1.45
CA GLU A 21 2.01 12.52 -1.80
C GLU A 21 2.84 11.45 -2.53
N ALA A 22 2.18 10.38 -2.99
CA ALA A 22 2.83 9.31 -3.73
C ALA A 22 3.53 9.82 -4.99
N TYR A 23 4.77 9.40 -5.17
CA TYR A 23 5.48 9.59 -6.43
C TYR A 23 4.83 8.74 -7.54
N GLN A 24 4.33 9.41 -8.58
CA GLN A 24 3.53 8.80 -9.65
C GLN A 24 4.38 8.14 -10.74
N GLY A 25 5.36 7.33 -10.33
CA GLY A 25 6.21 6.56 -11.24
C GLY A 25 5.45 5.44 -11.96
N ALA A 26 5.98 4.99 -13.11
CA ALA A 26 5.37 3.96 -13.94
C ALA A 26 5.07 2.65 -13.17
N ALA A 27 6.03 2.17 -12.38
CA ALA A 27 5.88 0.95 -11.59
C ALA A 27 4.79 1.08 -10.50
N PHE A 28 4.67 2.24 -9.87
CA PHE A 28 3.63 2.50 -8.88
C PHE A 28 2.24 2.52 -9.54
N GLN A 29 2.13 3.19 -10.68
CA GLN A 29 0.91 3.22 -11.48
C GLN A 29 0.50 1.83 -11.99
N GLU A 30 1.45 1.00 -12.40
CA GLU A 30 1.22 -0.38 -12.79
C GLU A 30 0.70 -1.22 -11.61
N ALA A 31 1.32 -1.10 -10.43
CA ALA A 31 0.86 -1.79 -9.22
C ALA A 31 -0.58 -1.40 -8.85
N LEU A 32 -0.95 -0.11 -8.93
CA LEU A 32 -2.32 0.34 -8.69
C LEU A 32 -3.32 -0.24 -9.71
N ARG A 33 -2.95 -0.31 -10.99
CA ARG A 33 -3.80 -0.91 -12.03
C ARG A 33 -4.00 -2.41 -11.80
N ALA A 34 -2.95 -3.12 -11.39
CA ALA A 34 -3.04 -4.53 -11.02
C ALA A 34 -3.99 -4.75 -9.83
N LEU A 35 -3.91 -3.90 -8.80
CA LEU A 35 -4.82 -3.96 -7.65
C LEU A 35 -6.29 -3.66 -8.03
N GLU A 36 -6.52 -2.67 -8.91
CA GLU A 36 -7.88 -2.41 -9.43
C GLU A 36 -8.43 -3.58 -10.25
N TYR A 37 -7.57 -4.26 -11.03
CA TYR A 37 -7.94 -5.48 -11.74
C TYR A 37 -8.37 -6.59 -10.76
N VAL A 38 -7.61 -6.80 -9.68
CA VAL A 38 -7.93 -7.79 -8.63
C VAL A 38 -9.28 -7.48 -7.97
N LYS A 39 -9.54 -6.21 -7.64
CA LYS A 39 -10.83 -5.78 -7.10
C LYS A 39 -12.00 -6.04 -8.06
N ARG A 40 -11.81 -5.76 -9.35
CA ARG A 40 -12.86 -6.02 -10.36
C ARG A 40 -13.15 -7.51 -10.52
N THR A 41 -12.12 -8.34 -10.53
CA THR A 41 -12.24 -9.79 -10.71
C THR A 41 -12.65 -10.52 -9.44
N ARG A 42 -12.53 -9.88 -8.27
CA ARG A 42 -12.77 -10.47 -6.94
C ARG A 42 -11.91 -11.71 -6.67
N GLY A 43 -10.72 -11.75 -7.27
CA GLY A 43 -9.76 -12.83 -7.13
C GLY A 43 -8.72 -12.58 -6.04
N ILE A 44 -7.70 -13.45 -6.02
CA ILE A 44 -6.52 -13.31 -5.16
C ILE A 44 -5.42 -12.61 -5.97
N GLY A 45 -4.81 -11.58 -5.39
CA GLY A 45 -3.66 -10.87 -5.97
C GLY A 45 -2.39 -11.10 -5.16
N LEU A 46 -1.26 -11.29 -5.85
CA LEU A 46 0.07 -11.38 -5.24
C LEU A 46 0.92 -10.19 -5.71
N LEU A 47 1.35 -9.35 -4.77
CA LEU A 47 2.25 -8.22 -5.05
C LEU A 47 3.65 -8.52 -4.50
N THR A 48 4.59 -8.77 -5.40
CA THR A 48 5.99 -9.07 -5.07
C THR A 48 6.91 -7.90 -5.40
N GLY A 49 8.11 -7.91 -4.82
CA GLY A 49 9.13 -6.89 -5.04
C GLY A 49 10.15 -6.89 -3.92
N GLU A 50 11.27 -6.21 -4.13
CA GLU A 50 12.37 -6.12 -3.17
C GLU A 50 11.96 -5.42 -1.87
N PRO A 51 12.70 -5.63 -0.76
CA PRO A 51 12.57 -4.80 0.44
C PRO A 51 12.67 -3.31 0.08
N GLY A 52 11.74 -2.49 0.58
CA GLY A 52 11.72 -1.05 0.26
C GLY A 52 11.09 -0.67 -1.08
N ALA A 53 10.67 -1.62 -1.92
CA ALA A 53 10.04 -1.33 -3.22
C ALA A 53 8.63 -0.68 -3.17
N GLY A 54 8.15 -0.28 -1.98
CA GLY A 54 6.87 0.41 -1.85
C GLY A 54 5.61 -0.48 -1.85
N LYS A 55 5.73 -1.81 -1.72
CA LYS A 55 4.58 -2.75 -1.71
C LYS A 55 3.47 -2.35 -0.72
N THR A 56 3.82 -2.15 0.54
CA THR A 56 2.88 -1.75 1.59
C THR A 56 2.31 -0.35 1.34
N PHE A 57 3.12 0.55 0.79
CA PHE A 57 2.69 1.90 0.45
C PHE A 57 1.68 1.90 -0.70
N ALA A 58 1.88 1.07 -1.73
CA ALA A 58 0.91 0.87 -2.82
C ALA A 58 -0.43 0.36 -2.32
N LEU A 59 -0.45 -0.59 -1.38
CA LEU A 59 -1.71 -1.05 -0.76
C LEU A 59 -2.40 0.06 0.03
N ARG A 60 -1.65 0.90 0.77
CA ARG A 60 -2.19 2.05 1.50
C ARG A 60 -2.77 3.09 0.55
N ALA A 61 -2.08 3.40 -0.55
CA ALA A 61 -2.55 4.32 -1.58
C ALA A 61 -3.80 3.81 -2.28
N TRP A 62 -3.80 2.53 -2.65
CA TRP A 62 -4.96 1.89 -3.23
C TRP A 62 -6.16 1.86 -2.27
N LYS A 63 -5.94 1.64 -0.97
CA LYS A 63 -7.02 1.71 0.03
C LYS A 63 -7.69 3.09 0.07
N GLU A 64 -6.98 4.18 -0.22
CA GLU A 64 -7.59 5.52 -0.27
C GLU A 64 -8.52 5.72 -1.48
N SER A 65 -8.37 4.94 -2.55
CA SER A 65 -9.31 4.96 -3.68
C SER A 65 -10.61 4.19 -3.41
N LEU A 66 -10.66 3.39 -2.33
CA LEU A 66 -11.81 2.58 -1.99
C LEU A 66 -12.85 3.39 -1.21
N SER A 67 -14.10 3.36 -1.68
CA SER A 67 -15.21 3.96 -0.95
C SER A 67 -15.43 3.24 0.39
N PRO A 68 -15.34 3.93 1.54
CA PRO A 68 -15.55 3.31 2.85
C PRO A 68 -16.96 2.72 3.04
N SER A 69 -17.95 3.21 2.27
CA SER A 69 -19.32 2.69 2.30
C SER A 69 -19.50 1.36 1.57
N LEU A 70 -18.58 1.01 0.68
CA LEU A 70 -18.67 -0.19 -0.18
C LEU A 70 -17.64 -1.25 0.20
N TYR A 71 -16.53 -0.85 0.83
CA TYR A 71 -15.40 -1.73 1.13
C TYR A 71 -14.99 -1.61 2.58
N HIS A 72 -14.91 -2.77 3.24
CA HIS A 72 -14.26 -2.92 4.53
C HIS A 72 -12.88 -3.55 4.31
N VAL A 73 -11.82 -2.84 4.69
CA VAL A 73 -10.44 -3.29 4.47
C VAL A 73 -9.87 -3.85 5.76
N VAL A 74 -9.45 -5.11 5.71
CA VAL A 74 -8.83 -5.81 6.83
C VAL A 74 -7.35 -6.03 6.51
N TYR A 75 -6.48 -5.78 7.49
CA TYR A 75 -5.03 -5.93 7.35
C TYR A 75 -4.46 -6.86 8.41
N PHE A 76 -3.74 -7.89 7.96
CA PHE A 76 -3.04 -8.84 8.81
C PHE A 76 -1.53 -8.72 8.59
N PRO A 77 -0.77 -8.15 9.53
CA PRO A 77 0.68 -7.99 9.38
C PRO A 77 1.48 -9.29 9.62
N LEU A 78 0.90 -10.25 10.34
CA LEU A 78 1.55 -11.49 10.73
C LEU A 78 1.10 -12.63 9.83
N SER A 79 2.06 -13.34 9.24
CA SER A 79 1.81 -14.53 8.41
C SER A 79 1.59 -15.81 9.22
N THR A 80 1.86 -15.77 10.53
CA THR A 80 1.81 -16.93 11.45
C THR A 80 0.51 -17.01 12.26
N GLY A 81 -0.46 -16.15 12.00
CA GLY A 81 -1.75 -16.14 12.71
C GLY A 81 -2.59 -17.38 12.39
N GLY A 82 -3.35 -17.86 13.38
CA GLY A 82 -4.31 -18.93 13.20
C GLY A 82 -5.69 -18.41 12.77
N VAL A 83 -6.62 -19.34 12.57
CA VAL A 83 -8.01 -19.03 12.19
C VAL A 83 -8.69 -18.07 13.18
N MET A 84 -8.39 -18.20 14.48
CA MET A 84 -8.95 -17.32 15.51
C MET A 84 -8.43 -15.88 15.43
N ASP A 85 -7.18 -15.68 15.00
CA ASP A 85 -6.62 -14.35 14.81
C ASP A 85 -7.28 -13.64 13.63
N PHE A 86 -7.61 -14.41 12.58
CA PHE A 86 -8.38 -13.91 11.44
C PHE A 86 -9.78 -13.43 11.86
N TYR A 87 -10.53 -14.24 12.63
CA TYR A 87 -11.86 -13.85 13.10
C TYR A 87 -11.86 -12.66 14.07
N ARG A 88 -10.81 -12.49 14.88
CA ARG A 88 -10.67 -11.31 15.76
C ARG A 88 -10.35 -10.02 15.00
N GLY A 89 -9.79 -10.14 13.80
CA GLY A 89 -9.44 -8.99 12.95
C GLY A 89 -10.57 -8.51 12.04
N LEU A 90 -11.69 -9.25 11.97
CA LEU A 90 -12.92 -8.90 11.26
C LEU A 90 -13.89 -8.15 12.17
#